data_AF-A0A8T4CRV8-F1
#
_entry.id   AF-A0A8T4CRV8-F1
#
_cell.length_a   1.000
_cell.length_b   1.000
_cell.length_c   1.000
_cell.angle_alpha   90.00
_cell.angle_beta   90.00
_cell.angle_gamma   90.00
#
_symmetry.space_group_name_H-M   'P 1'
#
loop_
_entity.id
_entity.type
_entity.pdbx_description
1 polymer ?
#
loop_
_entity_poly.entity_id
_entity_poly.type
_entity_poly.pdbx_seq_one_letter_code
_entity_poly.pdbx_strand_id
1 'polypeptide(L)'
;MLLFQCTKDAAEALTVTRKGVIESFVETKPAPIEQTAWVWQLHAVKIDRKLVFIAMQADTRFAMVFWGIKKGDAESLLQLFFERLANHVFWLVEDAQALDEQAAFKMVDQLLEACRSLAFHAGSDRSVQTHINEVARQCKYGFDAVGHLPDNREEAAGFDENMNQMPRSVRGGSYFFPAQELLCNTLRDFAGFDAGKLSAVRQAVQEAKRRQGAEMLLGHAQLMNPQEGDAMQALIEQLLAQGSKGKKSLH
;
A
#
# COMPACT_ATOMS: atom_id res chain seq x y z
N MET A 1 0.80 -16.01 9.68
CA MET A 1 -0.17 -16.53 8.71
C MET A 1 -0.73 -15.35 7.92
N LEU A 2 -0.81 -15.48 6.61
CA LEU A 2 -1.47 -14.54 5.70
C LEU A 2 -2.94 -14.92 5.53
N LEU A 3 -3.86 -13.98 5.74
CA LEU A 3 -5.30 -14.24 5.62
C LEU A 3 -5.94 -13.28 4.63
N PHE A 4 -6.51 -13.82 3.55
CA PHE A 4 -7.32 -13.05 2.61
C PHE A 4 -8.80 -13.13 2.98
N GLN A 5 -9.37 -12.01 3.42
CA GLN A 5 -10.81 -11.83 3.54
C GLN A 5 -11.40 -11.43 2.19
N CYS A 6 -12.06 -12.37 1.54
CA CYS A 6 -12.61 -12.21 0.21
C CYS A 6 -14.05 -11.70 0.27
N THR A 7 -14.26 -10.52 -0.30
CA THR A 7 -15.62 -10.04 -0.61
C THR A 7 -16.35 -11.02 -1.52
N LYS A 8 -17.68 -10.90 -1.61
CA LYS A 8 -18.48 -11.74 -2.51
C LYS A 8 -17.93 -11.72 -3.95
N ASP A 9 -17.62 -10.53 -4.47
CA ASP A 9 -17.12 -10.38 -5.84
C ASP A 9 -15.75 -11.05 -6.02
N ALA A 10 -14.86 -10.94 -5.01
CA ALA A 10 -13.58 -11.64 -5.04
C ALA A 10 -13.74 -13.16 -4.98
N ALA A 11 -14.62 -13.67 -4.12
CA ALA A 11 -14.90 -15.10 -4.05
C ALA A 11 -15.46 -15.65 -5.37
N GLU A 12 -16.39 -14.94 -6.01
CA GLU A 12 -16.91 -15.31 -7.33
C GLU A 12 -15.84 -15.24 -8.42
N ALA A 13 -14.93 -14.27 -8.35
CA ALA A 13 -13.82 -14.09 -9.27
C ALA A 13 -12.75 -15.18 -9.13
N LEU A 14 -12.56 -15.73 -7.93
CA LEU A 14 -11.65 -16.83 -7.63
C LEU A 14 -12.30 -18.22 -7.79
N THR A 15 -13.59 -18.28 -8.11
CA THR A 15 -14.31 -19.54 -8.33
C THR A 15 -14.46 -19.82 -9.82
N VAL A 16 -14.17 -21.04 -10.26
CA VAL A 16 -14.34 -21.48 -11.65
C VAL A 16 -15.07 -22.83 -11.72
N THR A 17 -15.90 -23.01 -12.74
CA THR A 17 -16.50 -24.32 -13.04
C THR A 17 -15.73 -24.98 -14.16
N ARG A 18 -15.11 -26.13 -13.88
CA ARG A 18 -14.39 -26.94 -14.86
C ARG A 18 -15.08 -28.29 -14.98
N LYS A 19 -15.56 -28.61 -16.19
CA LYS A 19 -16.27 -29.88 -16.47
C LYS A 19 -17.43 -30.19 -15.49
N GLY A 20 -18.17 -29.15 -15.09
CA GLY A 20 -19.30 -29.28 -14.15
C GLY A 20 -18.91 -29.32 -12.67
N VAL A 21 -17.62 -29.32 -12.34
CA VAL A 21 -17.13 -29.25 -10.96
C VAL A 21 -16.78 -27.80 -10.60
N ILE A 22 -17.24 -27.34 -9.44
CA ILE A 22 -16.91 -26.01 -8.90
C ILE A 22 -15.58 -26.12 -8.15
N GLU A 23 -14.57 -25.40 -8.63
CA GLU A 23 -13.28 -25.21 -7.97
C GLU A 23 -13.26 -23.79 -7.39
N SER A 24 -13.09 -23.67 -6.06
CA SER A 24 -12.97 -22.39 -5.35
C SER A 24 -11.76 -22.44 -4.44
N PHE A 25 -10.97 -21.36 -4.48
CA PHE A 25 -9.87 -21.14 -3.54
C PHE A 25 -10.35 -20.56 -2.21
N VAL A 26 -11.61 -20.10 -2.14
CA VAL A 26 -12.17 -19.41 -0.97
C VAL A 26 -12.99 -20.38 -0.14
N GLU A 27 -12.64 -20.47 1.14
CA GLU A 27 -13.41 -21.17 2.14
C GLU A 27 -14.63 -20.33 2.56
N THR A 28 -15.80 -20.98 2.58
CA THR A 28 -17.08 -20.32 2.88
C THR A 28 -17.30 -20.08 4.36
N LYS A 29 -16.56 -20.79 5.22
CA LYS A 29 -16.56 -20.54 6.66
C LYS A 29 -15.57 -19.42 6.98
N PRO A 30 -15.97 -18.38 7.72
CA PRO A 30 -15.02 -17.41 8.24
C PRO A 30 -13.98 -18.14 9.10
N ALA A 31 -12.69 -17.90 8.87
CA ALA A 31 -11.66 -18.34 9.79
C ALA A 31 -11.77 -17.57 11.11
N PRO A 32 -11.47 -18.21 12.25
CA PRO A 32 -11.09 -17.46 13.44
C PRO A 32 -9.83 -16.67 13.11
N ILE A 33 -9.92 -15.34 13.17
CA ILE A 33 -8.77 -14.46 12.94
C ILE A 33 -7.87 -14.61 14.17
N GLU A 34 -6.74 -15.27 14.00
CA GLU A 34 -5.69 -15.27 15.03
C GLU A 34 -5.16 -13.85 15.22
N GLN A 35 -4.82 -13.46 16.45
CA GLN A 35 -4.32 -12.11 16.76
C GLN A 35 -3.04 -11.73 16.00
N THR A 36 -2.31 -12.72 15.47
CA THR A 36 -1.06 -12.56 14.71
C THR A 36 -1.26 -12.69 13.20
N ALA A 37 -2.50 -12.86 12.72
CA ALA A 37 -2.77 -13.00 11.29
C ALA A 37 -2.55 -11.66 10.57
N TRP A 38 -1.81 -11.70 9.48
CA TRP A 38 -1.70 -10.57 8.55
C TRP A 38 -2.90 -10.56 7.62
N VAL A 39 -3.90 -9.76 7.98
CA VAL A 39 -5.20 -9.75 7.29
C VAL A 39 -5.19 -8.77 6.12
N TRP A 40 -5.56 -9.29 4.95
CA TRP A 40 -5.76 -8.53 3.72
C TRP A 40 -7.19 -8.72 3.25
N GLN A 41 -7.90 -7.65 2.95
CA GLN A 41 -9.19 -7.73 2.28
C GLN A 41 -8.98 -7.73 0.77
N LEU A 42 -9.57 -8.72 0.11
CA LEU A 42 -9.53 -8.87 -1.33
C LEU A 42 -10.90 -8.54 -1.93
N HIS A 43 -10.90 -7.63 -2.89
CA HIS A 43 -12.07 -7.26 -3.67
C HIS A 43 -11.78 -7.41 -5.16
N ALA A 44 -12.83 -7.70 -5.93
CA ALA A 44 -12.72 -7.81 -7.37
C ALA A 44 -13.76 -6.92 -8.04
N VAL A 45 -13.32 -6.21 -9.09
CA VAL A 45 -14.17 -5.38 -9.93
C VAL A 45 -13.87 -5.69 -11.40
N LYS A 46 -14.77 -5.27 -12.29
CA LYS A 46 -14.52 -5.31 -13.73
C LYS A 46 -14.29 -3.90 -14.26
N ILE A 47 -13.17 -3.70 -14.94
CA ILE A 47 -12.84 -2.48 -15.67
C ILE A 47 -12.52 -2.88 -17.11
N ASP A 48 -13.22 -2.28 -18.07
CA ASP A 48 -13.13 -2.65 -19.48
C ASP A 48 -13.25 -4.17 -19.74
N ARG A 49 -14.25 -4.79 -19.10
CA ARG A 49 -14.53 -6.25 -19.15
C ARG A 49 -13.38 -7.14 -18.63
N LYS A 50 -12.27 -6.57 -18.18
CA LYS A 50 -11.15 -7.27 -17.56
C LYS A 50 -11.32 -7.24 -16.04
N LEU A 51 -10.93 -8.33 -15.40
CA LEU A 51 -11.02 -8.49 -13.96
C LEU A 51 -9.85 -7.78 -13.29
N VAL A 52 -10.15 -6.97 -12.29
CA VAL A 52 -9.16 -6.23 -11.50
C VAL A 52 -9.36 -6.60 -10.03
N PHE A 53 -8.30 -7.07 -9.38
CA PHE A 53 -8.29 -7.33 -7.95
C PHE A 53 -7.68 -6.15 -7.20
N ILE A 54 -8.25 -5.82 -6.05
CA ILE A 54 -7.72 -4.84 -5.11
C ILE A 54 -7.51 -5.58 -3.79
N ALA A 55 -6.26 -5.72 -3.37
CA ALA A 55 -5.89 -6.23 -2.07
C ALA A 55 -5.57 -5.06 -1.15
N MET A 56 -6.16 -5.01 0.04
CA MET A 56 -5.88 -3.96 1.02
C MET A 56 -5.56 -4.55 2.39
N GLN A 57 -4.42 -4.18 2.96
CA GLN A 57 -4.05 -4.60 4.32
C GLN A 57 -5.01 -3.92 5.33
N ALA A 58 -5.59 -4.72 6.23
CA ALA A 58 -6.74 -4.31 7.02
C ALA A 58 -6.46 -3.15 8.01
N ASP A 59 -5.25 -3.08 8.55
CA ASP A 59 -4.87 -2.10 9.58
C ASP A 59 -4.32 -0.81 8.97
N THR A 60 -3.45 -0.93 7.98
CA THR A 60 -2.68 0.17 7.38
C THR A 60 -3.39 0.76 6.17
N ARG A 61 -4.38 0.05 5.62
CA ARG A 61 -5.09 0.40 4.37
C ARG A 61 -4.16 0.53 3.18
N PHE A 62 -3.00 -0.11 3.25
CA PHE A 62 -2.08 -0.23 2.12
C PHE A 62 -2.75 -1.07 1.04
N ALA A 63 -2.82 -0.54 -0.18
CA ALA A 63 -3.50 -1.17 -1.30
C ALA A 63 -2.50 -1.64 -2.36
N MET A 64 -2.78 -2.80 -2.96
CA MET A 64 -2.14 -3.26 -4.20
C MET A 64 -3.23 -3.62 -5.21
N VAL A 65 -3.05 -3.24 -6.46
CA VAL A 65 -4.00 -3.48 -7.54
C VAL A 65 -3.42 -4.40 -8.60
N PHE A 66 -4.17 -5.45 -8.95
CA PHE A 66 -3.79 -6.46 -9.92
C PHE A 66 -4.75 -6.47 -11.11
N TRP A 67 -4.22 -6.21 -12.30
CA TRP A 67 -4.98 -5.87 -13.49
C TRP A 67 -5.09 -7.05 -14.45
N GLY A 68 -6.29 -7.34 -14.96
CA GLY A 68 -6.46 -8.35 -16.01
C GLY A 68 -6.17 -9.80 -15.58
N ILE A 69 -6.28 -10.11 -14.29
CA ILE A 69 -6.14 -11.49 -13.79
C ILE A 69 -7.28 -12.35 -14.36
N LYS A 70 -7.00 -13.60 -14.73
CA LYS A 70 -8.04 -14.49 -15.25
C LYS A 70 -8.96 -14.97 -14.12
N LYS A 71 -10.24 -15.18 -14.44
CA LYS A 71 -11.19 -15.76 -13.47
C LYS A 71 -10.71 -17.16 -13.05
N GLY A 72 -10.69 -17.41 -11.74
CA GLY A 72 -10.23 -18.67 -11.15
C GLY A 72 -8.70 -18.86 -11.16
N ASP A 73 -7.92 -17.83 -11.49
CA ASP A 73 -6.46 -17.89 -11.56
C ASP A 73 -5.83 -17.31 -10.28
N ALA A 74 -6.06 -18.00 -9.16
CA ALA A 74 -5.55 -17.59 -7.86
C ALA A 74 -4.02 -17.71 -7.77
N GLU A 75 -3.42 -18.64 -8.52
CA GLU A 75 -1.97 -18.86 -8.55
C GLU A 75 -1.25 -17.63 -9.11
N SER A 76 -1.70 -17.11 -10.27
CA SER A 76 -1.11 -15.90 -10.85
C SER A 76 -1.31 -14.67 -9.95
N LEU A 77 -2.47 -14.58 -9.29
CA LEU A 77 -2.72 -13.52 -8.30
C LEU A 77 -1.73 -13.59 -7.13
N LEU A 78 -1.52 -14.78 -6.55
CA LEU A 78 -0.61 -14.97 -5.42
C LEU A 78 0.85 -14.70 -5.80
N GLN A 79 1.28 -15.17 -6.97
CA GLN A 79 2.63 -14.90 -7.47
C GLN A 79 2.87 -13.39 -7.56
N LEU A 80 1.96 -12.66 -8.23
CA LEU A 80 2.05 -11.21 -8.34
C LEU A 80 1.96 -10.53 -6.98
N PHE A 81 1.11 -11.01 -6.08
CA PHE A 81 0.96 -10.45 -4.74
C PHE A 81 2.26 -10.50 -3.95
N PHE A 82 2.95 -11.65 -3.92
CA PHE A 82 4.19 -11.79 -3.17
C PHE A 82 5.34 -10.99 -3.77
N GLU A 83 5.48 -11.01 -5.09
CA GLU A 83 6.48 -10.18 -5.78
C GLU A 83 6.25 -8.69 -5.49
N ARG A 84 4.99 -8.24 -5.63
CA ARG A 84 4.60 -6.84 -5.40
C ARG A 84 4.81 -6.41 -3.94
N LEU A 85 4.42 -7.26 -3.00
CA LEU A 85 4.58 -6.99 -1.57
C LEU A 85 6.05 -6.88 -1.19
N ALA A 86 6.89 -7.81 -1.65
CA ALA A 86 8.32 -7.79 -1.38
C ALA A 86 8.98 -6.51 -1.90
N ASN A 87 8.67 -6.13 -3.15
CA ASN A 87 9.20 -4.91 -3.77
C ASN A 87 8.76 -3.65 -3.00
N HIS A 88 7.47 -3.50 -2.70
CA HIS A 88 6.99 -2.34 -1.95
C HIS A 88 7.61 -2.24 -0.55
N VAL A 89 7.73 -3.36 0.17
CA VAL A 89 8.35 -3.35 1.50
C VAL A 89 9.83 -2.99 1.42
N PHE A 90 10.54 -3.49 0.41
CA PHE A 90 11.94 -3.16 0.18
C PHE A 90 12.11 -1.65 -0.11
N TRP A 91 11.34 -1.10 -1.06
CA TRP A 91 11.38 0.32 -1.39
C TRP A 91 11.02 1.22 -0.20
N LEU A 92 10.00 0.86 0.58
CA LEU A 92 9.62 1.62 1.77
C LEU A 92 10.76 1.69 2.81
N VAL A 93 11.49 0.60 2.99
CA VAL A 93 12.63 0.55 3.91
C VAL A 93 13.81 1.37 3.38
N GLU A 94 14.10 1.23 2.08
CA GLU A 94 15.17 1.95 1.39
C GLU A 94 14.93 3.46 1.43
N ASP A 95 13.74 3.91 1.04
CA ASP A 95 13.33 5.33 1.05
C ASP A 95 13.40 5.94 2.45
N ALA A 96 13.02 5.16 3.47
CA ALA A 96 13.10 5.59 4.85
C ALA A 96 14.53 5.51 5.43
N GLN A 97 15.47 4.89 4.71
CA GLN A 97 16.81 4.56 5.18
C GLN A 97 16.78 3.89 6.56
N ALA A 98 15.77 3.04 6.78
CA ALA A 98 15.46 2.48 8.10
C ALA A 98 16.39 1.31 8.47
N LEU A 99 16.90 0.60 7.46
CA LEU A 99 17.78 -0.54 7.58
C LEU A 99 18.87 -0.46 6.51
N ASP A 100 20.01 -1.12 6.75
CA ASP A 100 20.94 -1.44 5.67
C ASP A 100 20.35 -2.53 4.76
N GLU A 101 20.96 -2.70 3.58
CA GLU A 101 20.50 -3.63 2.55
C GLU A 101 20.39 -5.08 3.07
N GLN A 102 21.38 -5.54 3.86
CA GLN A 102 21.39 -6.90 4.38
C GLN A 102 20.24 -7.13 5.39
N ALA A 103 20.00 -6.17 6.27
CA ALA A 103 18.91 -6.21 7.22
C ALA A 103 17.54 -6.10 6.52
N ALA A 104 17.43 -5.31 5.45
CA ALA A 104 16.23 -5.21 4.64
C ALA A 104 15.87 -6.55 3.97
N PHE A 105 16.84 -7.23 3.34
CA PHE A 105 16.63 -8.56 2.75
C PHE A 105 16.17 -9.57 3.80
N LYS A 106 16.83 -9.61 4.96
CA LYS A 106 16.46 -10.50 6.05
C LYS A 106 15.03 -10.24 6.55
N MET A 107 14.61 -8.98 6.65
CA MET A 107 13.26 -8.61 7.07
C MET A 107 12.22 -9.10 6.05
N VAL A 108 12.48 -8.92 4.75
CA VAL A 108 11.61 -9.40 3.67
C VAL A 108 11.51 -10.93 3.69
N ASP A 109 12.61 -11.65 3.90
CA ASP A 109 12.60 -13.11 4.04
C ASP A 109 11.72 -13.55 5.23
N GLN A 110 11.83 -12.88 6.38
CA GLN A 110 11.00 -13.17 7.56
C GLN A 110 9.52 -12.89 7.31
N LEU A 111 9.21 -11.81 6.59
CA LEU A 111 7.85 -11.50 6.17
C LEU A 111 7.28 -12.61 5.28
N LEU A 112 8.01 -13.01 4.24
CA LEU A 112 7.59 -14.06 3.31
C LEU A 112 7.43 -15.41 4.02
N GLU A 113 8.33 -15.73 4.97
CA GLU A 113 8.21 -16.90 5.82
C GLU A 113 6.91 -16.90 6.64
N ALA A 114 6.59 -15.76 7.28
CA ALA A 114 5.37 -15.61 8.08
C ALA A 114 4.09 -15.72 7.24
N CYS A 115 4.19 -15.49 5.93
CA CYS A 115 3.10 -15.61 4.96
C CYS A 115 3.00 -16.99 4.29
N ARG A 116 3.93 -17.94 4.55
CA ARG A 116 3.88 -19.29 3.96
C ARG A 116 2.59 -20.04 4.27
N SER A 117 2.07 -19.88 5.48
CA SER A 117 0.71 -20.29 5.80
C SER A 117 -0.23 -19.22 5.30
N LEU A 118 -1.03 -19.55 4.28
CA LEU A 118 -2.01 -18.65 3.68
C LEU A 118 -3.38 -19.32 3.57
N ALA A 119 -4.44 -18.52 3.69
CA ALA A 119 -5.81 -18.96 3.47
C ALA A 119 -6.69 -17.85 2.89
N PHE A 120 -7.71 -18.23 2.10
CA PHE A 120 -8.74 -17.33 1.61
C PHE A 120 -10.08 -17.69 2.26
N HIS A 121 -10.72 -16.71 2.89
CA HIS A 121 -12.01 -16.89 3.56
C HIS A 121 -13.01 -15.86 3.08
N ALA A 122 -14.27 -16.27 2.94
CA ALA A 122 -15.36 -15.34 2.66
C ALA A 122 -15.52 -14.36 3.83
N GLY A 123 -15.57 -13.06 3.52
CA GLY A 123 -15.72 -12.01 4.51
C GLY A 123 -15.39 -10.62 3.97
N SER A 124 -15.91 -9.59 4.66
CA SER A 124 -15.56 -8.21 4.35
C SER A 124 -15.70 -7.34 5.59
N ASP A 125 -14.68 -6.54 5.88
CA ASP A 125 -14.77 -5.42 6.79
C ASP A 125 -15.32 -4.18 6.04
N ARG A 126 -16.35 -3.56 6.62
CA ARG A 126 -17.04 -2.40 6.01
C ARG A 126 -16.17 -1.14 5.98
N SER A 127 -15.32 -0.96 6.98
CA SER A 127 -14.37 0.16 7.03
C SER A 127 -13.31 -0.02 5.96
N VAL A 128 -12.74 -1.21 5.80
CA VAL A 128 -11.76 -1.52 4.74
C VAL A 128 -12.41 -1.39 3.36
N GLN A 129 -13.64 -1.91 3.18
CA GLN A 129 -14.36 -1.82 1.91
C GLN A 129 -14.60 -0.38 1.46
N THR A 130 -14.82 0.55 2.40
CA THR A 130 -15.00 1.96 2.07
C THR A 130 -13.78 2.52 1.33
N HIS A 131 -12.57 2.21 1.77
CA HIS A 131 -11.34 2.66 1.10
C HIS A 131 -11.03 1.85 -0.16
N ILE A 132 -11.37 0.56 -0.19
CA ILE A 132 -11.28 -0.23 -1.43
C ILE A 132 -12.17 0.40 -2.52
N ASN A 133 -13.38 0.85 -2.18
CA ASN A 133 -14.26 1.51 -3.14
C ASN A 133 -13.67 2.83 -3.66
N GLU A 134 -12.88 3.55 -2.85
CA GLU A 134 -12.12 4.72 -3.31
C GLU A 134 -11.06 4.32 -4.33
N VAL A 135 -10.26 3.28 -4.04
CA VAL A 135 -9.24 2.75 -4.96
C VAL A 135 -9.90 2.27 -6.25
N ALA A 136 -11.01 1.53 -6.19
CA ALA A 136 -11.75 1.08 -7.36
C ALA A 136 -12.22 2.24 -8.26
N ARG A 137 -12.67 3.35 -7.66
CA ARG A 137 -13.00 4.58 -8.40
C ARG A 137 -11.77 5.19 -9.06
N GLN A 138 -10.63 5.23 -8.38
CA GLN A 138 -9.37 5.72 -8.96
C GLN A 138 -8.89 4.83 -10.10
N CYS A 139 -9.03 3.51 -10.00
CA CYS A 139 -8.72 2.59 -11.09
C CYS A 139 -9.55 2.90 -12.34
N LYS A 140 -10.86 3.16 -12.15
CA LYS A 140 -11.76 3.52 -13.25
C LYS A 140 -11.39 4.87 -13.86
N TYR A 141 -11.13 5.87 -13.01
CA TYR A 141 -10.71 7.20 -13.48
C TYR A 141 -9.39 7.15 -14.27
N GLY A 142 -8.40 6.40 -13.79
CA GLY A 142 -7.13 6.20 -14.49
C GLY A 142 -7.32 5.54 -15.85
N PHE A 143 -8.17 4.50 -15.93
CA PHE A 143 -8.51 3.88 -17.21
C PHE A 143 -9.22 4.86 -18.16
N ASP A 144 -10.22 5.61 -17.67
CA ASP A 144 -10.97 6.56 -18.49
C ASP A 144 -10.06 7.69 -19.03
N ALA A 145 -8.99 8.04 -18.33
CA ALA A 145 -8.03 9.06 -18.73
C ALA A 145 -6.97 8.57 -19.74
N VAL A 146 -6.45 7.35 -19.58
CA VAL A 146 -5.32 6.83 -20.37
C VAL A 146 -5.78 5.89 -21.51
N GLY A 147 -6.93 5.23 -21.35
CA GLY A 147 -7.54 4.35 -22.36
C GLY A 147 -6.99 2.91 -22.38
N HIS A 148 -6.09 2.54 -21.48
CA HIS A 148 -5.64 1.16 -21.27
C HIS A 148 -5.47 0.83 -19.79
N LEU A 149 -5.47 -0.46 -19.47
CA LEU A 149 -5.10 -0.90 -18.12
C LEU A 149 -3.58 -0.85 -17.95
N PRO A 150 -3.09 -0.57 -16.73
CA PRO A 150 -1.68 -0.71 -16.38
C PRO A 150 -1.14 -2.12 -16.68
N ASP A 151 0.13 -2.21 -17.05
CA ASP A 151 0.85 -3.46 -16.92
C ASP A 151 0.96 -3.88 -15.44
N ASN A 152 0.95 -5.18 -15.16
CA ASN A 152 1.21 -5.69 -13.80
C ASN A 152 2.71 -5.64 -13.47
N ARG A 153 3.43 -4.59 -13.88
CA ARG A 153 4.85 -4.37 -13.59
C ARG A 153 5.02 -2.94 -13.08
N GLU A 154 5.77 -2.09 -13.78
CA GLU A 154 6.12 -0.74 -13.31
C GLU A 154 4.90 0.17 -13.22
N GLU A 155 3.95 0.07 -14.16
CA GLU A 155 2.77 0.94 -14.17
C GLU A 155 1.85 0.66 -12.98
N ALA A 156 1.60 -0.62 -12.67
CA ALA A 156 0.86 -1.00 -11.47
C ALA A 156 1.60 -0.60 -10.19
N ALA A 157 2.94 -0.65 -10.16
CA ALA A 157 3.73 -0.27 -8.97
C ALA A 157 3.57 1.21 -8.68
N GLY A 158 3.72 2.05 -9.71
CA GLY A 158 3.52 3.49 -9.58
C GLY A 158 2.10 3.84 -9.17
N PHE A 159 1.09 3.11 -9.68
CA PHE A 159 -0.30 3.29 -9.25
C PHE A 159 -0.47 2.98 -7.76
N ASP A 160 0.01 1.82 -7.32
CA ASP A 160 -0.04 1.41 -5.91
C ASP A 160 0.65 2.45 -5.02
N GLU A 161 1.87 2.86 -5.38
CA GLU A 161 2.64 3.86 -4.65
C GLU A 161 1.84 5.16 -4.50
N ASN A 162 1.31 5.70 -5.60
CA ASN A 162 0.49 6.90 -5.57
C ASN A 162 -0.71 6.74 -4.62
N MET A 163 -1.40 5.60 -4.70
CA MET A 163 -2.55 5.31 -3.83
C MET A 163 -2.19 5.23 -2.34
N ASN A 164 -0.99 4.79 -2.03
CA ASN A 164 -0.50 4.61 -0.67
C ASN A 164 0.20 5.85 -0.08
N GLN A 165 0.46 6.87 -0.92
CA GLN A 165 0.88 8.20 -0.50
C GLN A 165 -0.29 9.15 -0.22
N MET A 166 -1.53 8.77 -0.55
CA MET A 166 -2.71 9.56 -0.20
C MET A 166 -3.13 9.33 1.26
N PRO A 167 -3.40 10.39 2.04
CA PRO A 167 -3.82 10.24 3.43
C PRO A 167 -5.20 9.61 3.52
N ARG A 168 -5.36 8.71 4.49
CA ARG A 168 -6.63 8.04 4.82
C ARG A 168 -6.99 8.31 6.28
N SER A 169 -8.26 8.17 6.61
CA SER A 169 -8.76 8.25 7.98
C SER A 169 -9.85 7.22 8.19
N VAL A 170 -9.86 6.59 9.35
CA VAL A 170 -11.01 5.79 9.81
C VAL A 170 -11.94 6.67 10.65
N ARG A 171 -13.21 6.29 10.78
CA ARG A 171 -14.21 7.06 11.51
C ARG A 171 -13.73 7.38 12.93
N GLY A 172 -13.58 8.67 13.23
CA GLY A 172 -13.14 9.17 14.54
C GLY A 172 -11.64 9.13 14.79
N GLY A 173 -10.83 8.77 13.79
CA GLY A 173 -9.37 8.75 13.87
C GLY A 173 -8.69 9.90 13.13
N SER A 174 -7.41 10.10 13.43
CA SER A 174 -6.54 11.02 12.70
C SER A 174 -6.24 10.52 11.28
N TYR A 175 -5.80 11.44 10.41
CA TYR A 175 -5.25 11.04 9.12
C TYR A 175 -3.92 10.31 9.28
N PHE A 176 -3.70 9.31 8.44
CA PHE A 176 -2.46 8.54 8.34
C PHE A 176 -2.15 8.22 6.88
N PHE A 177 -0.90 7.85 6.60
CA PHE A 177 -0.45 7.47 5.26
C PHE A 177 -0.25 5.95 5.20
N PRO A 178 -0.95 5.24 4.30
CA PRO A 178 -0.86 3.78 4.22
C PRO A 178 0.56 3.23 4.06
N ALA A 179 1.37 3.86 3.20
CA ALA A 179 2.78 3.50 3.02
C ALA A 179 3.59 3.56 4.33
N GLN A 180 3.39 4.62 5.11
CA GLN A 180 4.09 4.82 6.38
C GLN A 180 3.62 3.84 7.45
N GLU A 181 2.32 3.56 7.51
CA GLU A 181 1.78 2.56 8.45
C GLU A 181 2.25 1.14 8.11
N LEU A 182 2.30 0.77 6.82
CA LEU A 182 2.84 -0.52 6.40
C LEU A 182 4.32 -0.65 6.80
N LEU A 183 5.14 0.36 6.49
CA LEU A 183 6.55 0.38 6.88
C LEU A 183 6.74 0.18 8.40
N CYS A 184 5.97 0.90 9.22
CA CYS A 184 6.10 0.79 10.66
C CYS A 184 5.67 -0.59 11.17
N ASN A 185 4.60 -1.16 10.60
CA ASN A 185 4.16 -2.50 10.95
C ASN A 185 5.20 -3.56 10.54
N THR A 186 5.79 -3.47 9.35
CA THR A 186 6.80 -4.43 8.90
C THR A 186 8.08 -4.36 9.73
N LEU A 187 8.55 -3.15 10.05
CA LEU A 187 9.73 -2.96 10.90
C LEU A 187 9.50 -3.50 12.32
N ARG A 188 8.29 -3.30 12.87
CA ARG A 188 7.92 -3.85 14.17
C ARG A 188 7.90 -5.39 14.13
N ASP A 189 7.16 -5.94 13.18
CA ASP A 189 6.80 -7.36 13.16
C ASP A 189 7.96 -8.25 12.65
N PHE A 190 8.83 -7.72 11.79
CA PHE A 190 9.88 -8.49 11.10
C PHE A 190 11.29 -7.90 11.21
N ALA A 191 11.48 -6.74 11.86
CA ALA A 191 12.83 -6.21 12.14
C ALA A 191 13.06 -5.94 13.64
N GLY A 192 12.08 -6.22 14.50
CA GLY A 192 12.20 -6.06 15.95
C GLY A 192 12.33 -4.60 16.40
N PHE A 193 11.78 -3.66 15.64
CA PHE A 193 11.79 -2.25 16.03
C PHE A 193 10.84 -2.02 17.21
N ASP A 194 11.37 -1.40 18.27
CA ASP A 194 10.58 -0.92 19.40
C ASP A 194 9.87 0.41 19.08
N ALA A 195 9.02 0.86 20.00
CA ALA A 195 8.25 2.10 19.84
C ALA A 195 9.14 3.34 19.66
N GLY A 196 10.34 3.37 20.26
CA GLY A 196 11.29 4.48 20.13
C GLY A 196 11.86 4.57 18.73
N LYS A 197 12.34 3.44 18.18
CA LYS A 197 12.83 3.35 16.81
C LYS A 197 11.75 3.67 15.78
N LEU A 198 10.53 3.15 15.99
CA LEU A 198 9.39 3.45 15.11
C LEU A 198 9.03 4.94 15.14
N SER A 199 9.08 5.59 16.30
CA SER A 199 8.87 7.03 16.40
C SER A 199 9.92 7.82 15.60
N ALA A 200 11.20 7.42 15.67
CA ALA A 200 12.26 8.06 14.91
C ALA A 200 12.05 7.89 13.39
N VAL A 201 11.69 6.69 12.92
CA VAL A 201 11.34 6.44 11.51
C VAL A 201 10.17 7.32 11.06
N ARG A 202 9.10 7.41 11.87
CA ARG A 202 7.94 8.24 11.54
C ARG A 202 8.31 9.72 11.40
N GLN A 203 9.16 10.23 12.29
CA GLN A 203 9.65 11.61 12.23
C GLN A 203 10.50 11.85 10.98
N ALA A 204 11.44 10.95 10.68
CA ALA A 204 12.31 11.04 9.51
C ALA A 204 11.51 11.05 8.20
N VAL A 205 10.55 10.14 8.05
CA VAL A 205 9.65 10.07 6.87
C VAL A 205 8.82 11.36 6.76
N GLN A 206 8.28 11.86 7.87
CA GLN A 206 7.48 13.10 7.86
C GLN A 206 8.32 14.34 7.53
N GLU A 207 9.58 14.39 7.95
CA GLU A 207 10.52 15.44 7.57
C GLU A 207 10.89 15.36 6.09
N ALA A 208 11.16 14.17 5.57
CA ALA A 208 11.45 13.97 4.16
C ALA A 208 10.28 14.41 3.27
N LYS A 209 9.05 14.02 3.60
CA LYS A 209 7.85 14.45 2.86
C LYS A 209 7.64 15.96 2.92
N ARG A 210 7.83 16.59 4.09
CA ARG A 210 7.73 18.05 4.22
C ARG A 210 8.76 18.76 3.34
N ARG A 211 9.98 18.24 3.28
CA ARG A 211 11.05 18.77 2.43
C ARG A 211 10.71 18.65 0.95
N GLN A 212 10.30 17.46 0.51
CA GLN A 212 9.92 17.22 -0.89
C GLN A 212 8.73 18.10 -1.31
N GLY A 213 7.71 18.25 -0.45
CA GLY A 213 6.58 19.13 -0.71
C GLY A 213 6.99 20.60 -0.80
N ALA A 214 7.89 21.05 0.06
CA ALA A 214 8.47 22.39 0.01
C ALA A 214 9.27 22.62 -1.29
N GLU A 215 10.14 21.68 -1.68
CA GLU A 215 10.90 21.78 -2.92
C GLU A 215 10.00 21.83 -4.16
N MET A 216 8.93 21.03 -4.19
CA MET A 216 7.94 21.07 -5.26
C MET A 216 7.21 22.42 -5.34
N LEU A 217 6.80 22.97 -4.18
CA LEU A 217 6.16 24.29 -4.12
C LEU A 217 7.11 25.41 -4.55
N LEU A 218 8.40 25.33 -4.21
CA LEU A 218 9.43 26.28 -4.67
C LEU A 218 9.59 26.21 -6.19
N GLY A 219 9.73 25.00 -6.74
CA GLY A 219 9.81 24.81 -8.19
C GLY A 219 8.58 25.37 -8.91
N HIS A 220 7.38 25.19 -8.35
CA HIS A 220 6.17 25.77 -8.91
C HIS A 220 6.11 27.30 -8.77
N ALA A 221 6.51 27.85 -7.62
CA ALA A 221 6.55 29.29 -7.38
C ALA A 221 7.55 29.99 -8.31
N GLN A 222 8.69 29.37 -8.61
CA GLN A 222 9.70 29.88 -9.55
C GLN A 222 9.21 29.91 -11.00
N LEU A 223 8.24 29.06 -11.36
CA LEU A 223 7.58 29.05 -12.67
C LEU A 223 6.43 30.05 -12.76
N MET A 224 5.89 30.50 -11.62
CA MET A 224 4.85 31.52 -11.53
C MET A 224 5.47 32.92 -11.36
N ASN A 225 4.76 33.96 -11.79
CA ASN A 225 5.25 35.33 -11.97
C ASN A 225 6.04 35.88 -10.75
N PRO A 226 7.28 36.40 -10.91
CA PRO A 226 8.22 36.68 -9.79
C PRO A 226 7.76 37.71 -8.74
N GLN A 227 6.76 38.55 -9.00
CA GLN A 227 6.31 39.56 -8.02
C GLN A 227 5.44 38.99 -6.87
N GLU A 228 4.81 37.83 -7.04
CA GLU A 228 4.12 37.10 -5.95
C GLU A 228 5.00 35.98 -5.35
N GLY A 229 6.15 35.69 -5.98
CA GLY A 229 7.08 34.61 -5.62
C GLY A 229 7.84 34.86 -4.32
N ASP A 230 8.23 36.09 -4.00
CA ASP A 230 9.16 36.38 -2.88
C ASP A 230 8.61 36.00 -1.50
N ALA A 231 7.32 36.28 -1.22
CA ALA A 231 6.72 35.95 0.08
C ALA A 231 6.48 34.44 0.24
N MET A 232 6.08 33.78 -0.86
CA MET A 232 5.90 32.33 -0.90
C MET A 232 7.26 31.61 -0.76
N GLN A 233 8.28 32.12 -1.44
CA GLN A 233 9.64 31.60 -1.40
C GLN A 233 10.26 31.72 0.00
N ALA A 234 10.10 32.86 0.68
CA ALA A 234 10.55 33.05 2.05
C ALA A 234 9.86 32.08 3.04
N LEU A 235 8.55 31.85 2.89
CA LEU A 235 7.82 30.89 3.72
C LEU A 235 8.31 29.45 3.50
N ILE A 236 8.62 29.08 2.25
CA ILE A 236 9.08 27.73 1.93
C ILE A 236 10.52 27.51 2.39
N GLU A 237 11.41 28.49 2.24
CA GLU A 237 12.76 28.45 2.79
C GLU A 237 12.75 28.28 4.32
N GLN A 238 11.80 28.92 5.02
CA GLN A 238 11.61 28.75 6.45
C GLN A 238 11.17 27.32 6.81
N LEU A 239 10.29 26.68 6.02
CA LEU A 239 9.88 25.28 6.21
C LEU A 239 11.06 24.31 5.99
N LEU A 240 11.89 24.55 4.97
CA LEU A 240 13.10 23.76 4.70
C LEU A 240 14.12 23.88 5.84
N ALA A 241 14.33 25.09 6.36
CA ALA A 241 15.26 25.34 7.48
C ALA A 241 14.79 24.71 8.81
N GLN A 242 13.48 24.54 9.00
CA GLN A 242 12.95 23.80 10.16
C GLN A 242 13.16 22.28 10.02
N GLY A 243 13.09 21.73 8.81
CA GLY A 243 13.33 20.31 8.54
C GLY A 243 14.81 19.87 8.52
N SER A 244 15.77 20.80 8.58
CA SER A 244 17.21 20.48 8.64
C SER A 244 17.77 20.46 10.07
N LYS A 245 17.09 21.10 11.02
CA LYS A 245 17.50 21.11 12.43
C LYS A 245 17.33 19.75 13.14
N GLY A 246 16.49 18.85 12.63
CA GLY A 246 16.29 17.50 13.15
C GLY A 246 17.48 16.55 12.96
N LYS A 247 18.33 16.76 11.94
CA LYS A 247 19.50 15.91 11.64
C LYS A 247 20.62 16.00 12.68
N LYS A 248 20.68 17.05 13.50
CA LYS A 248 21.79 17.26 14.46
C LYS A 248 21.65 16.50 15.78
N SER A 249 20.59 15.71 15.97
CA SER A 249 20.29 15.01 17.22
C SER A 249 20.58 13.50 17.22
N LEU A 250 21.10 12.94 16.12
CA LEU A 250 21.34 11.50 15.99
C LEU A 250 22.82 11.25 15.65
N HIS A 251 23.68 11.44 16.65
CA HIS A 251 25.02 10.85 16.74
C HIS A 251 25.22 10.30 18.15
#